data_AF-A0A4V3CYE1-F1
#
_entry.id   AF-A0A4V3CYE1-F1
#
_cell.length_a   1.000
_cell.length_b   1.000
_cell.length_c   1.000
_cell.angle_alpha   90.00
_cell.angle_beta   90.00
_cell.angle_gamma   90.00
#
_symmetry.space_group_name_H-M   'P 1'
#
loop_
_entity.id
_entity.type
_entity.pdbx_description
1 polymer ?
#
loop_
_entity_poly.entity_id
_entity_poly.type
_entity_poly.pdbx_seq_one_letter_code
_entity_poly.pdbx_strand_id
1 'polypeptide(L)'
;MSGRASREAVARWNLAYAEQTAALFAASRAQQVDDKAISRLALAYAEVAAAWRVLAGELAVPLWARHAAAIAAEEFDRRSRVEHARIQPPDKGN
;
A
#
# COMPACT_ATOMS: atom_id res chain seq x y z
N MET A 1 -1.46 9.21 -26.87
CA MET A 1 -0.54 9.13 -25.70
C MET A 1 -1.20 8.57 -24.43
N SER A 2 -2.48 8.85 -24.16
CA SER A 2 -3.17 8.41 -22.92
C SER A 2 -3.19 6.88 -22.68
N GLY A 3 -3.35 6.06 -23.74
CA GLY A 3 -3.38 4.60 -23.58
C GLY A 3 -2.08 3.94 -23.09
N ARG A 4 -0.90 4.59 -23.23
CA ARG A 4 0.37 4.07 -22.69
C ARG A 4 0.50 4.34 -21.19
N ALA A 5 0.16 5.56 -20.77
CA ALA A 5 0.18 5.96 -19.35
C ALA A 5 -0.81 5.12 -18.52
N SER A 6 -2.00 4.84 -19.07
CA SER A 6 -2.99 3.98 -18.43
C SER A 6 -2.49 2.53 -18.23
N ARG A 7 -1.84 1.93 -19.24
CA ARG A 7 -1.27 0.59 -19.12
C ARG A 7 -0.14 0.52 -18.08
N GLU A 8 0.69 1.54 -18.02
CA GLU A 8 1.78 1.62 -17.04
C GLU A 8 1.23 1.75 -15.62
N ALA A 9 0.20 2.57 -15.41
CA ALA A 9 -0.48 2.70 -14.13
C ALA A 9 -1.08 1.35 -13.67
N VAL A 10 -1.74 0.62 -14.57
CA VAL A 10 -2.28 -0.72 -14.28
C VAL A 10 -1.17 -1.70 -13.93
N ALA A 11 -0.05 -1.69 -14.67
CA ALA A 11 1.08 -2.56 -14.37
C ALA A 11 1.69 -2.29 -12.99
N ARG A 12 1.86 -1.02 -12.61
CA ARG A 12 2.32 -0.62 -11.27
C ARG A 12 1.34 -1.05 -10.19
N TRP A 13 0.05 -0.87 -10.42
CA TRP A 13 -1.00 -1.28 -9.49
C TRP A 13 -0.99 -2.80 -9.26
N ASN A 14 -0.91 -3.59 -10.33
CA ASN A 14 -0.83 -5.07 -10.24
C ASN A 14 0.42 -5.52 -9.48
N LEU A 15 1.57 -4.90 -9.76
CA LEU A 15 2.81 -5.22 -9.06
C LEU A 15 2.72 -4.91 -7.56
N ALA A 16 2.20 -3.73 -7.20
CA ALA A 16 2.04 -3.33 -5.80
C ALA A 16 1.10 -4.28 -5.04
N TYR A 17 -0.03 -4.67 -5.65
CA TYR A 17 -0.97 -5.62 -5.05
C TYR A 17 -0.40 -7.03 -4.91
N ALA A 18 0.36 -7.50 -5.91
CA ALA A 18 1.03 -8.79 -5.84
C ALA A 18 2.04 -8.82 -4.68
N GLU A 19 2.85 -7.77 -4.56
CA GLU A 19 3.84 -7.64 -3.49
C GLU A 19 3.17 -7.53 -2.11
N GLN A 20 2.10 -6.73 -1.98
CA GLN A 20 1.33 -6.62 -0.74
C GLN A 20 0.72 -7.96 -0.33
N THR A 21 0.17 -8.71 -1.28
CA THR A 21 -0.41 -10.03 -1.00
C THR A 21 0.66 -11.02 -0.53
N ALA A 22 1.82 -11.04 -1.19
CA ALA A 22 2.94 -11.89 -0.79
C ALA A 22 3.47 -11.52 0.61
N ALA A 23 3.64 -10.23 0.89
CA ALA A 23 4.10 -9.74 2.18
C ALA A 23 3.10 -10.04 3.30
N LEU A 24 1.79 -9.94 3.03
CA LEU A 24 0.74 -10.26 4.00
C LEU A 24 0.81 -11.72 4.42
N PHE A 25 0.97 -12.62 3.45
CA PHE A 25 1.13 -14.05 3.74
C PHE A 25 2.44 -14.37 4.46
N ALA A 26 3.53 -13.64 4.18
CA ALA A 26 4.77 -13.82 4.91
C ALA A 26 4.61 -13.41 6.38
N ALA A 27 4.00 -12.25 6.64
CA ALA A 27 3.77 -11.74 7.99
C ALA A 27 2.78 -12.59 8.80
N SER A 28 1.80 -13.23 8.16
CA SER A 28 0.77 -14.04 8.85
C SER A 28 1.18 -15.47 9.19
N ARG A 29 2.20 -16.03 8.51
CA ARG A 29 2.66 -17.41 8.72
C ARG A 29 3.73 -17.58 9.79
N ALA A 30 4.29 -16.51 10.31
CA ALA A 30 5.42 -16.59 11.22
C ALA A 30 4.95 -17.14 12.59
N GLN A 31 5.56 -18.25 13.04
CA GLN A 31 5.31 -18.84 14.36
C GLN A 31 5.81 -17.93 15.51
N GLN A 32 6.67 -16.97 15.18
CA GLN A 32 7.18 -15.91 16.04
C GLN A 32 7.07 -14.58 15.28
N VAL A 33 6.97 -13.46 15.99
CA VAL A 33 6.93 -12.12 15.37
C VAL A 33 8.18 -11.92 14.50
N ASP A 34 7.98 -11.74 13.19
CA ASP A 34 9.03 -11.46 12.21
C ASP A 34 8.97 -9.99 11.79
N ASP A 35 9.80 -9.18 12.43
CA ASP A 35 9.86 -7.73 12.20
C ASP A 35 10.22 -7.38 10.76
N LYS A 36 11.00 -8.23 10.07
CA LYS A 36 11.34 -8.00 8.65
C LYS A 36 10.14 -8.26 7.76
N ALA A 37 9.37 -9.30 8.02
CA ALA A 37 8.13 -9.57 7.29
C ALA A 37 7.09 -8.46 7.51
N ILE A 38 6.96 -7.96 8.74
CA ILE A 38 6.06 -6.84 9.07
C ILE A 38 6.54 -5.55 8.40
N SER A 39 7.85 -5.25 8.43
CA SER A 39 8.43 -4.09 7.74
C SER A 39 8.16 -4.13 6.23
N ARG A 40 8.35 -5.30 5.60
CA ARG A 40 8.04 -5.51 4.18
C ARG A 40 6.55 -5.29 3.89
N LEU A 41 5.66 -5.76 4.75
CA LEU A 41 4.22 -5.53 4.62
C LEU A 41 3.85 -4.05 4.74
N ALA A 42 4.47 -3.32 5.68
CA ALA A 42 4.27 -1.88 5.84
C ALA A 42 4.64 -1.10 4.58
N LEU A 43 5.79 -1.42 3.97
CA LEU A 43 6.24 -0.82 2.71
C LEU A 43 5.31 -1.18 1.55
N ALA A 44 4.89 -2.44 1.44
CA ALA A 44 3.99 -2.87 0.37
C ALA A 44 2.62 -2.16 0.45
N TYR A 45 2.09 -1.92 1.66
CA TYR A 45 0.90 -1.09 1.83
C TYR A 45 1.12 0.37 1.39
N ALA A 46 2.29 0.96 1.66
CA ALA A 46 2.60 2.31 1.21
C ALA A 46 2.66 2.41 -0.33
N GLU A 47 3.24 1.41 -0.99
CA GLU A 47 3.28 1.33 -2.46
C GLU A 47 1.87 1.20 -3.08
N VAL A 48 1.01 0.37 -2.49
CA VAL A 48 -0.41 0.29 -2.91
C VAL A 48 -1.11 1.62 -2.71
N ALA A 49 -0.90 2.30 -1.58
CA ALA A 49 -1.45 3.63 -1.34
C ALA A 49 -0.99 4.65 -2.40
N ALA A 50 0.29 4.64 -2.76
CA ALA A 50 0.84 5.50 -3.82
C ALA A 50 0.19 5.23 -5.18
N ALA A 51 0.00 3.96 -5.56
CA ALA A 51 -0.68 3.58 -6.79
C ALA A 51 -2.14 4.11 -6.83
N TRP A 52 -2.86 4.02 -5.71
CA TRP A 52 -4.21 4.60 -5.60
C TRP A 52 -4.23 6.12 -5.72
N ARG A 53 -3.25 6.84 -5.16
CA ARG A 53 -3.15 8.31 -5.30
C ARG A 53 -2.92 8.74 -6.75
N VAL A 54 -2.11 8.00 -7.49
CA VAL A 54 -1.91 8.24 -8.93
C VAL A 54 -3.25 8.12 -9.67
N LEU A 55 -4.05 7.09 -9.38
CA LEU A 55 -5.36 6.92 -10.00
C LEU A 55 -6.36 8.02 -9.59
N ALA A 56 -6.33 8.45 -8.33
CA ALA A 56 -7.17 9.54 -7.84
C ALA A 56 -6.89 10.88 -8.56
N GLY A 57 -5.65 11.08 -9.04
CA GLY A 57 -5.23 12.25 -9.82
C GLY A 57 -5.58 12.19 -11.32
N GLU A 58 -6.05 11.07 -11.85
CA GLU A 58 -6.32 10.91 -13.28
C GLU A 58 -7.62 11.63 -13.69
N LEU A 59 -7.51 12.71 -14.45
CA LEU A 59 -8.65 13.53 -14.88
C LEU A 59 -9.53 12.81 -15.92
N ALA A 60 -9.00 11.80 -16.61
CA ALA A 60 -9.77 10.96 -17.52
C ALA A 60 -10.73 9.99 -16.81
N VAL A 61 -10.58 9.80 -15.49
CA VAL A 61 -11.42 8.91 -14.69
C VAL A 61 -12.61 9.69 -14.08
N PRO A 62 -13.83 9.12 -14.06
CA PRO A 62 -14.99 9.77 -13.45
C PRO A 62 -14.77 10.18 -11.99
N LEU A 63 -15.36 11.31 -11.58
CA LEU A 63 -15.15 11.89 -10.24
C LEU A 63 -15.40 10.89 -9.10
N TRP A 64 -16.47 10.09 -9.19
CA TRP A 64 -16.79 9.09 -8.17
C TRP A 64 -15.67 8.05 -8.01
N ALA A 65 -15.05 7.63 -9.11
CA ALA A 65 -14.00 6.62 -9.11
C ALA A 65 -12.70 7.19 -8.56
N ARG A 66 -12.39 8.46 -8.85
CA ARG A 66 -11.26 9.16 -8.23
C ARG A 66 -11.45 9.33 -6.73
N HIS A 67 -12.68 9.61 -6.29
CA HIS A 67 -13.00 9.71 -4.86
C HIS A 67 -12.83 8.36 -4.15
N ALA A 68 -13.33 7.28 -4.74
CA ALA A 68 -13.11 5.93 -4.23
C ALA A 68 -11.61 5.56 -4.17
N ALA A 69 -10.83 5.94 -5.20
CA ALA A 69 -9.39 5.74 -5.23
C ALA A 69 -8.67 6.53 -4.12
N ALA A 70 -9.10 7.77 -3.82
CA ALA A 70 -8.54 8.55 -2.72
C ALA A 70 -8.80 7.88 -1.35
N ILE A 71 -10.03 7.41 -1.12
CA ILE A 71 -10.38 6.67 0.11
C ILE A 71 -9.55 5.39 0.24
N ALA A 72 -9.38 4.65 -0.85
CA ALA A 72 -8.53 3.45 -0.86
C ALA A 72 -7.08 3.80 -0.51
N ALA A 73 -6.53 4.88 -1.06
CA ALA A 73 -5.19 5.33 -0.72
C ALA A 73 -5.03 5.62 0.79
N GLU A 74 -6.01 6.31 1.39
CA GLU A 74 -6.00 6.61 2.84
C GLU A 74 -6.06 5.35 3.70
N GLU A 75 -6.86 4.36 3.30
CA GLU A 75 -6.93 3.06 3.97
C GLU A 75 -5.58 2.35 3.98
N PHE A 76 -4.93 2.24 2.82
CA PHE A 76 -3.65 1.57 2.69
C PHE A 76 -2.52 2.32 3.39
N ASP A 77 -2.54 3.65 3.37
CA ASP A 77 -1.59 4.48 4.11
C ASP A 77 -1.74 4.26 5.63
N ARG A 78 -2.98 4.19 6.13
CA ARG A 78 -3.24 3.90 7.54
C ARG A 78 -2.72 2.52 7.94
N ARG A 79 -2.94 1.50 7.11
CA ARG A 79 -2.41 0.14 7.36
C ARG A 79 -0.89 0.13 7.37
N SER A 80 -0.24 0.83 6.44
CA SER A 80 1.23 0.98 6.43
C SER A 80 1.74 1.53 7.77
N ARG A 81 1.11 2.60 8.29
CA ARG A 81 1.47 3.20 9.59
C ARG A 81 1.26 2.25 10.76
N VAL A 82 0.16 1.49 10.76
CA VAL A 82 -0.13 0.49 11.81
C VAL A 82 0.96 -0.59 11.83
N GLU A 83 1.34 -1.13 10.67
CA GLU A 83 2.39 -2.15 10.60
C GLU A 83 3.76 -1.59 11.00
N HIS A 84 4.08 -0.34 10.63
CA HIS A 84 5.28 0.33 11.12
C HIS A 84 5.29 0.51 12.65
N ALA A 85 4.16 0.85 13.26
CA ALA A 85 4.07 1.01 14.70
C ALA A 85 4.29 -0.31 15.47
N ARG A 86 3.94 -1.45 14.87
CA ARG A 86 4.13 -2.78 15.50
C ARG A 86 5.60 -3.16 15.69
N ILE A 87 6.51 -2.60 14.90
CA ILE A 87 7.95 -2.90 14.94
C ILE A 87 8.78 -1.79 15.59
N GLN A 88 8.15 -0.68 16.00
CA GLN A 88 8.83 0.34 16.79
C GLN A 88 8.80 -0.09 18.26
N PRO A 89 9.95 -0.08 18.95
CA PRO A 89 9.94 -0.30 20.39
C PRO A 89 9.11 0.81 21.06
N PRO A 90 8.36 0.51 22.15
CA PRO A 90 7.72 1.55 22.93
C PRO A 90 8.82 2.53 23.36
N ASP A 91 8.58 3.82 23.10
CA ASP A 91 9.48 4.89 23.50
C ASP A 91 9.72 4.75 25.01
N LYS A 92 10.96 4.39 25.39
CA LYS A 92 11.34 4.35 26.79
C LYS A 92 11.54 5.80 27.20
N GLY A 93 10.42 6.46 27.53
CA GLY A 93 10.42 7.78 28.13
C GLY A 93 11.40 7.80 29.29
N ASN A 94 12.38 8.71 29.19
CA ASN A 94 13.37 8.99 30.20
C ASN A 94 12.84 10.04 31.18
#